data_AF-A0A089PA01-F1
#
_entry.id   AF-A0A089PA01-F1
#
_cell.length_a   1.000
_cell.length_b   1.000
_cell.length_c   1.000
_cell.angle_alpha   90.00
_cell.angle_beta   90.00
_cell.angle_gamma   90.00
#
_symmetry.space_group_name_H-M   'P 1'
#
loop_
_entity.id
_entity.type
_entity.pdbx_description
1 polymer ?
#
loop_
_entity_poly.entity_id
_entity_poly.type
_entity_poly.pdbx_seq_one_letter_code
_entity_poly.pdbx_strand_id
1 'polypeptide(L)' 'MTGQYSALLLITSVIWVLLWFGYRQNKINDEIKKKEKEERINAKVKRRKKLESLYPSNKKTV' A
#
# COMPACT_ATOMS: atom_id res chain seq x y z
N MET A 1 -20.58 15.80 39.22
CA MET A 1 -19.24 15.20 39.10
C MET A 1 -19.26 13.88 38.32
N THR A 2 -20.09 12.88 38.65
CA THR A 2 -20.16 11.57 37.95
C THR A 2 -20.53 11.64 36.45
N GLY A 3 -21.43 12.54 36.04
CA GLY A 3 -21.84 12.69 34.63
C GLY A 3 -20.79 13.30 33.69
N GLN A 4 -19.80 14.02 34.24
CA GLN A 4 -18.70 14.58 33.44
C GLN A 4 -17.66 13.51 33.11
N TYR A 5 -17.37 12.61 34.05
CA TYR A 5 -16.46 11.49 33.83
C TYR A 5 -17.02 10.44 32.87
N SER A 6 -18.34 10.20 32.88
CA SER A 6 -18.97 9.29 31.91
C SER A 6 -18.92 9.84 30.48
N ALA A 7 -19.16 11.14 30.28
CA ALA A 7 -19.01 11.79 28.99
C ALA A 7 -17.55 11.74 28.49
N LEU A 8 -16.58 11.98 29.40
CA LEU A 8 -15.17 11.90 29.08
C LEU A 8 -14.77 10.49 28.62
N LEU A 9 -15.25 9.44 29.30
CA LEU A 9 -15.00 8.03 28.95
C LEU A 9 -15.58 7.65 27.59
N LEU A 10 -16.76 8.17 27.23
CA LEU A 10 -17.35 7.94 25.91
C LEU A 10 -16.52 8.59 24.81
N ILE A 11 -16.09 9.83 25.01
CA ILE A 11 -15.26 10.56 24.04
C ILE A 11 -13.92 9.84 23.84
N THR A 12 -13.24 9.45 24.92
CA THR A 12 -11.95 8.76 24.81
C THR A 12 -12.08 7.40 24.14
N SER A 13 -13.16 6.65 24.43
CA SER A 13 -13.45 5.37 23.76
C SER A 13 -13.64 5.54 22.26
N VAL A 14 -14.42 6.55 21.84
CA VAL A 14 -14.65 6.84 20.41
C VAL A 14 -13.35 7.24 19.70
N ILE A 15 -12.53 8.09 20.32
CA ILE A 15 -11.21 8.48 19.79
C ILE A 15 -10.33 7.24 19.60
N TRP A 16 -10.35 6.31 20.55
CA TRP A 16 -9.55 5.08 20.49
C TRP A 16 -9.97 4.17 19.34
N VAL A 17 -11.28 4.02 19.10
CA VAL A 17 -11.81 3.24 17.98
C VAL A 17 -11.45 3.87 16.63
N LEU A 18 -11.52 5.20 16.52
CA LEU A 18 -11.12 5.92 15.30
C LEU A 18 -9.63 5.76 15.01
N LEU A 19 -8.77 5.87 16.02
CA LEU A 19 -7.33 5.63 15.89
C LEU A 19 -7.03 4.20 15.47
N TRP A 20 -7.69 3.21 16.08
CA TRP A 20 -7.56 1.80 15.71
C TRP A 20 -7.95 1.56 14.24
N PHE A 21 -9.06 2.14 13.81
CA PHE A 21 -9.55 2.01 12.45
C PHE A 21 -8.63 2.70 11.44
N GLY A 22 -8.14 3.91 11.75
CA GLY A 22 -7.15 4.62 10.94
C GLY A 22 -5.84 3.84 10.79
N TYR A 23 -5.35 3.25 11.88
CA TYR A 23 -4.14 2.40 11.87
C TYR A 23 -4.33 1.16 10.96
N ARG A 24 -5.47 0.48 11.06
CA ARG A 24 -5.80 -0.66 10.20
C ARG A 24 -5.90 -0.28 8.73
N GLN A 25 -6.54 0.84 8.42
CA GLN A 25 -6.66 1.31 7.04
C GLN A 25 -5.32 1.73 6.44
N ASN A 26 -4.42 2.33 7.22
CA ASN A 26 -3.12 2.76 6.72
C ASN A 26 -2.29 1.56 6.22
N LYS A 27 -2.28 0.46 6.98
CA LYS A 27 -1.61 -0.78 6.56
C LYS A 27 -2.19 -1.35 5.26
N ILE A 28 -3.51 -1.34 5.11
CA ILE A 28 -4.19 -1.82 3.90
C ILE A 28 -3.83 -0.95 2.69
N ASN A 29 -3.83 0.38 2.86
CA ASN A 29 -3.52 1.32 1.78
C ASN A 29 -2.07 1.20 1.30
N ASP A 30 -1.13 0.96 2.22
CA ASP A 30 0.28 0.71 1.89
C ASP A 30 0.46 -0.59 1.10
N GLU A 31 -0.25 -1.66 1.48
CA GLU A 31 -0.24 -2.93 0.75
C GLU A 31 -0.84 -2.78 -0.67
N ILE A 32 -1.93 -2.02 -0.82
CA ILE A 32 -2.54 -1.73 -2.13
C ILE A 32 -1.57 -0.93 -3.01
N LYS A 33 -0.95 0.14 -2.48
CA LYS A 33 0.04 0.94 -3.22
C LYS A 33 1.24 0.10 -3.65
N LYS A 34 1.67 -0.85 -2.82
CA LYS A 34 2.77 -1.76 -3.18
C LYS A 34 2.39 -2.67 -4.34
N LYS A 35 1.19 -3.27 -4.31
CA LYS A 35 0.68 -4.12 -5.41
C LYS A 35 0.57 -3.34 -6.72
N GLU A 36 0.05 -2.12 -6.68
CA GLU A 36 -0.05 -1.27 -7.88
C GLU A 36 1.33 -0.96 -8.49
N LYS A 37 2.34 -0.69 -7.64
CA LYS A 37 3.72 -0.50 -8.10
C LYS A 37 4.30 -1.77 -8.73
N GLU A 38 4.08 -2.93 -8.11
CA GLU A 38 4.54 -4.22 -8.62
C GLU A 38 3.89 -4.54 -9.99
N GLU A 39 2.60 -4.28 -10.17
CA GLU A 39 1.90 -4.44 -11.45
C GLU A 39 2.47 -3.52 -12.54
N ARG A 40 2.71 -2.25 -12.22
CA ARG A 40 3.33 -1.28 -13.14
C ARG A 40 4.73 -1.73 -13.55
N ILE A 41 5.53 -2.27 -12.63
CA ILE A 41 6.87 -2.79 -12.91
C ILE A 41 6.77 -4.06 -13.76
N ASN A 42 5.90 -5.01 -13.41
CA ASN A 42 5.72 -6.24 -14.16
C ASN A 42 5.29 -5.97 -15.61
N ALA A 43 4.41 -4.99 -15.84
CA ALA A 43 4.04 -4.55 -17.19
C ALA A 43 5.23 -3.97 -17.98
N LYS A 44 6.14 -3.24 -17.33
CA LYS A 44 7.38 -2.75 -17.95
C LYS A 44 8.36 -3.90 -18.24
N VAL A 45 8.51 -4.84 -17.30
CA VAL A 45 9.37 -6.02 -17.45
C VAL A 45 8.88 -6.90 -18.59
N LYS A 46 7.58 -7.20 -18.67
CA LYS A 46 6.98 -7.94 -19.79
C LYS A 46 7.24 -7.25 -21.13
N ARG A 47 7.11 -5.93 -21.20
CA ARG A 47 7.44 -5.16 -22.40
C ARG A 47 8.91 -5.27 -22.79
N ARG A 48 9.83 -5.15 -21.83
CA ARG A 48 11.27 -5.33 -22.08
C ARG A 48 11.61 -6.74 -22.55
N LYS A 49 11.10 -7.77 -21.87
CA LYS A 49 11.29 -9.18 -22.26
C LYS A 49 10.77 -9.46 -23.68
N LYS A 50 9.60 -8.91 -24.04
CA LYS A 50 9.05 -9.03 -25.39
C LYS A 50 9.95 -8.34 -26.43
N LEU A 51 10.49 -7.17 -26.11
CA LEU A 51 11.43 -6.46 -26.98
C LEU A 51 12.75 -7.23 -27.15
N GLU A 52 13.30 -7.77 -26.05
CA GLU A 52 14.50 -8.62 -26.10
C GLU A 52 14.28 -9.89 -26.92
N SER A 53 13.09 -10.51 -26.89
CA SER A 53 12.82 -11.67 -27.75
C SER A 53 12.64 -11.30 -29.22
N LEU A 54 12.03 -10.13 -29.51
CA LEU A 54 11.80 -9.65 -30.89
C LEU A 54 13.09 -9.16 -31.55
N TYR A 55 13.93 -8.48 -30.78
CA TYR A 55 15.21 -7.93 -31.22
C TYR A 55 16.29 -8.37 -30.23
N PRO A 56 16.72 -9.64 -30.30
CA PRO A 56 17.80 -10.11 -29.46
C PRO A 56 19.03 -9.26 -29.78
N SER A 57 19.46 -8.46 -28.81
CA SER A 57 20.70 -7.72 -28.93
C SER A 57 21.80 -8.76 -29.01
N ASN A 58 22.36 -8.95 -30.21
CA ASN A 58 23.65 -9.63 -30.42
C ASN A 58 24.73 -8.76 -29.77
N LYS A 59 24.73 -8.67 -28.43
CA LYS A 59 25.86 -8.19 -27.68
C LYS A 59 26.91 -9.30 -27.81
N LYS A 60 27.63 -9.29 -28.93
CA LYS A 60 28.94 -9.91 -29.00
C LYS A 60 29.70 -9.29 -27.83
N THR A 61 29.92 -10.10 -26.80
CA THR A 61 31.00 -9.92 -25.85
C THR A 61 32.25 -9.64 -26.67
N VAL A 62 32.65 -8.37 -26.70
CA VAL A 62 34.00 -7.95 -27.07
C VAL A 62 34.85 -8.08 -25.82
#